data_AF-A0A9C9G1G0-F1
#
_entry.id   AF-A0A9C9G1G0-F1
#
_cell.length_a   1.000
_cell.length_b   1.000
_cell.length_c   1.000
_cell.angle_alpha   90.00
_cell.angle_beta   90.00
_cell.angle_gamma   90.00
#
_symmetry.space_group_name_H-M   'P 1'
#
loop_
_entity.id
_entity.type
_entity.pdbx_description
1 polymer ?
#
loop_
_entity_poly.entity_id
_entity_poly.type
_entity_poly.pdbx_seq_one_letter_code
_entity_poly.pdbx_strand_id
1 'polypeptide(L)'
;MTDTTDLQKIREQIDAIDQQIETLINHRVECALEIARVKSRHADPSFYRPEREAQVLRRILERNNGPLPDADMARLFREIMSVTLAREQPIVISVLGPEGTFSQSAAFKQFGYAARIQLAPTISDVFRMVETDESEFGVVPVENSTEGVVTDTLDSLMETSLRICGEVELRIHHQLMSLAPDRQAVKEVLAHSQTMAQCRHWIDNHLPQAIVTAVSSNAEAARRAAADASLAAIASESAAGTYGLQIL
;
A
#
# COMPACT_ATOMS: atom_id res chain seq x y z
N MET A 1 -43.18 -14.08 4.85
CA MET A 1 -43.55 -12.86 4.09
C MET A 1 -43.19 -11.59 4.85
N THR A 2 -43.27 -11.56 6.18
CA THR A 2 -42.85 -10.42 7.02
C THR A 2 -41.34 -10.12 6.98
N ASP A 3 -40.47 -11.15 7.02
CA ASP A 3 -39.02 -10.96 6.98
C ASP A 3 -38.51 -10.30 5.68
N THR A 4 -39.19 -10.54 4.56
CA THR A 4 -38.79 -10.00 3.25
C THR A 4 -39.07 -8.50 3.15
N THR A 5 -40.16 -8.04 3.77
CA THR A 5 -40.55 -6.63 3.83
C THR A 5 -39.65 -5.84 4.78
N ASP A 6 -39.20 -6.44 5.89
CA ASP A 6 -38.29 -5.77 6.82
C ASP A 6 -36.86 -5.69 6.27
N LEU A 7 -36.39 -6.72 5.54
CA LEU A 7 -35.14 -6.64 4.78
C LEU A 7 -35.18 -5.54 3.72
N GLN A 8 -36.31 -5.37 3.03
CA GLN A 8 -36.44 -4.33 2.01
C GLN A 8 -36.37 -2.92 2.60
N LYS A 9 -37.02 -2.67 3.74
CA LYS A 9 -36.91 -1.38 4.44
C LYS A 9 -35.49 -1.07 4.89
N ILE A 10 -34.75 -2.06 5.39
CA ILE A 10 -33.35 -1.88 5.78
C ILE A 10 -32.50 -1.50 4.56
N ARG A 11 -32.74 -2.13 3.40
CA ARG A 11 -32.05 -1.78 2.15
C ARG A 11 -32.34 -0.34 1.71
N GLU A 12 -33.60 0.07 1.75
CA GLU A 12 -33.99 1.45 1.42
C GLU A 12 -33.33 2.48 2.38
N GLN A 13 -33.15 2.11 3.65
CA GLN A 13 -32.39 2.93 4.60
C GLN A 13 -30.90 3.01 4.26
N ILE A 14 -30.29 1.90 3.84
CA ILE A 14 -28.89 1.87 3.38
C ILE A 14 -28.74 2.76 2.14
N ASP A 15 -29.61 2.62 1.15
CA ASP A 15 -29.57 3.42 -0.08
C ASP A 15 -29.67 4.93 0.22
N ALA A 16 -30.53 5.32 1.17
CA ALA A 16 -30.65 6.70 1.61
C ALA A 16 -29.38 7.22 2.33
N ILE A 17 -28.71 6.37 3.10
CA ILE A 17 -27.42 6.70 3.74
C ILE A 17 -26.32 6.84 2.68
N ASP A 18 -26.26 5.92 1.72
CA ASP A 18 -25.27 5.93 0.65
C ASP A 18 -25.38 7.22 -0.19
N GLN A 19 -26.59 7.67 -0.49
CA GLN A 19 -26.82 8.94 -1.18
C GLN A 19 -26.31 10.16 -0.38
N GLN A 20 -26.43 10.11 0.95
CA GLN A 20 -25.88 11.17 1.82
C GLN A 20 -24.35 11.13 1.85
N ILE A 21 -23.76 9.94 1.92
CA ILE A 21 -22.31 9.76 1.85
C ILE A 21 -21.77 10.33 0.53
N GLU A 22 -22.39 9.99 -0.60
CA GLU A 22 -22.03 10.52 -1.91
C GLU A 22 -22.06 12.05 -1.92
N THR A 23 -23.16 12.64 -1.44
CA THR A 23 -23.34 14.10 -1.38
C THR A 23 -22.26 14.76 -0.52
N LEU A 24 -21.96 14.19 0.64
CA LEU A 24 -20.94 14.71 1.56
C LEU A 24 -19.52 14.58 0.99
N ILE A 25 -19.22 13.48 0.29
CA ILE A 25 -17.93 13.31 -0.39
C ILE A 25 -17.77 14.36 -1.50
N ASN A 26 -18.79 14.57 -2.33
CA ASN A 26 -18.75 15.57 -3.40
C ASN A 26 -18.56 16.98 -2.84
N HIS A 27 -19.30 17.35 -1.78
CA HIS A 27 -19.14 18.65 -1.13
C HIS A 27 -17.73 18.81 -0.51
N ARG A 28 -17.17 17.74 0.05
CA ARG A 28 -15.78 17.75 0.53
C ARG A 28 -14.77 18.00 -0.60
N VAL A 29 -15.00 17.42 -1.78
CA VAL A 29 -14.17 17.66 -2.98
C VAL A 29 -14.29 19.11 -3.44
N GLU A 30 -15.48 19.72 -3.39
CA GLU A 30 -15.66 21.14 -3.72
C GLU A 30 -14.86 22.05 -2.77
N CYS A 31 -14.89 21.79 -1.47
CA CYS A 31 -14.08 22.51 -0.49
C CYS A 31 -12.56 22.40 -0.78
N ALA A 32 -12.10 21.21 -1.16
CA ALA A 32 -10.70 20.97 -1.53
C ALA A 32 -10.29 21.77 -2.78
N LEU A 33 -11.13 21.77 -3.82
CA LEU A 33 -10.91 22.60 -5.01
C LEU A 33 -10.88 24.10 -4.69
N GLU A 34 -11.68 24.55 -3.73
CA GLU A 34 -11.63 25.94 -3.26
C GLU A 34 -10.33 26.26 -2.52
N ILE A 35 -9.87 25.37 -1.63
CA ILE A 35 -8.56 25.48 -0.97
C ILE A 35 -7.46 25.59 -2.03
N ALA A 36 -7.51 24.74 -3.06
CA ALA A 36 -6.52 24.77 -4.13
C ALA A 36 -6.48 26.13 -4.85
N ARG A 37 -7.66 26.70 -5.19
CA ARG A 37 -7.77 28.04 -5.78
C ARG A 37 -7.18 29.13 -4.88
N VAL A 38 -7.36 29.02 -3.56
CA VAL A 38 -6.80 29.99 -2.60
C VAL A 38 -5.28 29.87 -2.52
N LYS A 39 -4.74 28.64 -2.47
CA LYS A 39 -3.29 28.38 -2.42
C LYS A 39 -2.57 28.84 -3.69
N SER A 40 -3.15 28.59 -4.86
CA SER A 40 -2.60 29.07 -6.15
C SER A 40 -2.49 30.61 -6.21
N ARG A 41 -3.36 31.35 -5.51
CA ARG A 41 -3.29 32.82 -5.42
C ARG A 41 -2.20 33.33 -4.48
N HIS A 42 -1.80 32.53 -3.49
CA HIS A 42 -0.82 32.90 -2.45
C HIS A 42 0.57 32.30 -2.68
N ALA A 43 0.80 31.64 -3.82
CA ALA A 43 2.06 30.98 -4.15
C ALA A 43 2.55 30.00 -3.05
N ASP A 44 1.62 29.30 -2.38
CA ASP A 44 1.95 28.19 -1.47
C ASP A 44 1.91 26.88 -2.28
N PRO A 45 3.07 26.28 -2.61
CA PRO A 45 3.14 25.09 -3.46
C PRO A 45 2.81 23.79 -2.71
N SER A 46 2.68 23.82 -1.37
CA SER A 46 2.48 22.60 -0.58
C SER A 46 0.99 22.24 -0.45
N PHE A 47 0.52 21.39 -1.36
CA PHE A 47 -0.85 20.86 -1.32
C PHE A 47 -1.00 19.72 -0.29
N TYR A 48 -0.04 18.81 -0.21
CA TYR A 48 -0.01 17.73 0.78
C TYR A 48 0.75 18.11 2.05
N ARG A 49 0.14 17.84 3.21
CA ARG A 49 0.73 18.07 4.54
C ARG A 49 0.43 16.88 5.45
N PRO A 50 1.40 15.97 5.68
CA PRO A 50 1.22 14.79 6.52
C PRO A 50 0.70 15.11 7.93
N GLU A 51 1.20 16.18 8.54
CA GLU A 51 0.78 16.62 9.88
C GLU A 51 -0.71 16.96 9.94
N ARG A 52 -1.24 17.57 8.88
CA ARG A 52 -2.66 17.93 8.78
C ARG A 52 -3.52 16.68 8.63
N GLU A 53 -3.07 15.72 7.84
CA GLU A 53 -3.74 14.44 7.68
C GLU A 53 -3.79 13.66 8.99
N ALA A 54 -2.65 13.54 9.69
CA ALA A 54 -2.58 12.92 11.00
C ALA A 54 -3.53 13.59 12.01
N GLN A 55 -3.63 14.92 11.99
CA GLN A 55 -4.56 15.67 12.83
C GLN A 55 -6.03 15.36 12.49
N VAL A 56 -6.37 15.24 11.19
CA VAL A 56 -7.73 14.91 10.74
C VAL A 56 -8.08 13.49 11.18
N LEU A 57 -7.21 12.50 10.93
CA LEU A 57 -7.41 11.11 11.34
C LEU A 57 -7.58 10.99 12.86
N ARG A 58 -6.72 11.64 13.64
CA ARG A 58 -6.83 11.64 15.10
C ARG A 58 -8.20 12.14 15.57
N ARG A 59 -8.70 13.24 15.00
CA ARG A 59 -10.03 13.78 15.34
C ARG A 59 -11.17 12.86 14.94
N ILE A 60 -11.02 12.10 13.85
CA ILE A 60 -12.00 11.11 13.42
C ILE A 60 -12.04 9.96 14.41
N LEU A 61 -10.88 9.42 14.78
CA LEU A 61 -10.77 8.31 15.74
C LEU A 61 -11.29 8.71 17.13
N GLU A 62 -10.95 9.90 17.62
CA GLU A 62 -11.48 10.44 18.89
C GLU A 62 -13.02 10.53 18.91
N ARG A 63 -13.67 10.59 17.74
CA ARG A 63 -15.13 10.68 17.60
C ARG A 63 -15.76 9.35 17.18
N ASN A 64 -14.96 8.32 16.89
CA ASN A 64 -15.45 7.03 16.43
C ASN A 64 -16.08 6.25 17.58
N ASN A 65 -17.38 6.47 17.80
CA ASN A 65 -18.18 5.75 18.80
C ASN A 65 -19.11 4.72 18.14
N GLY A 66 -18.90 4.44 16.86
CA GLY A 66 -19.70 3.53 16.06
C GLY A 66 -19.24 2.07 16.16
N PRO A 67 -19.96 1.16 15.49
CA PRO A 67 -19.61 -0.26 15.47
C PRO A 67 -18.38 -0.57 14.59
N LEU A 68 -17.91 0.39 13.78
CA LEU A 68 -16.77 0.19 12.89
C LEU A 68 -15.45 0.35 13.66
N PRO A 69 -14.50 -0.61 13.55
CA PRO A 69 -13.19 -0.49 14.17
C PRO A 69 -12.42 0.74 13.70
N ASP A 70 -11.59 1.31 14.58
CA ASP A 70 -10.75 2.48 14.30
C ASP A 70 -9.85 2.30 13.07
N ALA A 71 -9.29 1.09 12.90
CA ALA A 71 -8.41 0.78 11.78
C ALA A 71 -9.14 0.92 10.42
N ASP A 72 -10.37 0.44 10.34
CA ASP A 72 -11.20 0.51 9.13
C ASP A 72 -11.68 1.94 8.88
N MET A 73 -12.08 2.66 9.95
CA MET A 73 -12.46 4.06 9.85
C MET A 73 -11.31 4.94 9.32
N ALA A 74 -10.10 4.75 9.86
CA ALA A 74 -8.91 5.45 9.39
C ALA A 74 -8.58 5.14 7.92
N ARG A 75 -8.77 3.88 7.50
CA ARG A 75 -8.56 3.48 6.10
C ARG A 75 -9.54 4.17 5.16
N LEU A 76 -10.84 4.19 5.47
CA LEU A 76 -11.86 4.84 4.65
C LEU A 76 -11.57 6.34 4.47
N PHE A 77 -11.25 7.02 5.57
CA PHE A 77 -10.96 8.45 5.51
C PHE A 77 -9.64 8.76 4.80
N ARG A 78 -8.61 7.90 4.89
CA ARG A 78 -7.40 8.02 4.06
C ARG A 78 -7.70 7.95 2.57
N GLU A 79 -8.54 7.01 2.15
CA GLU A 79 -8.93 6.93 0.73
C GLU A 79 -9.72 8.16 0.29
N ILE A 80 -10.68 8.64 1.09
CA ILE A 80 -11.43 9.87 0.80
C ILE A 80 -10.47 11.08 0.69
N MET A 81 -9.49 11.18 1.58
CA MET A 81 -8.47 12.22 1.54
C MET A 81 -7.61 12.11 0.29
N SER A 82 -7.11 10.92 -0.02
CA SER A 82 -6.29 10.62 -1.20
C SER A 82 -6.99 11.00 -2.51
N VAL A 83 -8.21 10.52 -2.74
CA VAL A 83 -8.95 10.81 -3.98
C VAL A 83 -9.28 12.29 -4.13
N THR A 84 -9.49 13.00 -3.02
CA THR A 84 -9.78 14.43 -3.04
C THR A 84 -8.53 15.24 -3.34
N LEU A 85 -7.41 14.89 -2.72
CA LEU A 85 -6.13 15.57 -2.91
C LEU A 85 -5.58 15.39 -4.32
N ALA A 86 -5.76 14.20 -4.91
CA ALA A 86 -5.39 13.94 -6.29
C ALA A 86 -6.13 14.83 -7.31
N ARG A 87 -7.26 15.46 -6.93
CA ARG A 87 -7.97 16.46 -7.75
C ARG A 87 -7.39 17.86 -7.63
N GLU A 88 -6.67 18.15 -6.55
CA GLU A 88 -5.92 19.40 -6.39
C GLU A 88 -4.59 19.30 -7.17
N GLN A 89 -3.81 18.24 -6.91
CA GLN A 89 -2.56 17.94 -7.60
C GLN A 89 -2.25 16.44 -7.48
N PRO A 90 -1.95 15.72 -8.58
CA PRO A 90 -1.47 14.35 -8.51
C PRO A 90 -0.14 14.31 -7.75
N ILE A 91 -0.06 13.50 -6.69
CA ILE A 91 1.18 13.31 -5.93
C ILE A 91 1.93 12.13 -6.53
N VAL A 92 3.20 12.35 -6.82
CA VAL A 92 4.16 11.37 -7.30
C VAL A 92 5.01 10.90 -6.13
N ILE A 93 4.97 9.59 -5.89
CA ILE A 93 5.69 8.93 -4.80
C ILE A 93 6.70 7.96 -5.39
N SER A 94 7.98 8.11 -5.07
CA SER A 94 9.01 7.14 -5.43
C SER A 94 9.13 6.05 -4.36
N VAL A 95 9.26 4.79 -4.79
CA VAL A 95 9.41 3.63 -3.91
C VAL A 95 10.40 2.62 -4.48
N LEU A 96 10.98 1.79 -3.62
CA LEU A 96 11.81 0.66 -4.06
C LEU A 96 10.97 -0.37 -4.85
N GLY A 97 11.35 -0.58 -6.11
CA GLY A 97 10.75 -1.56 -7.00
C GLY A 97 11.30 -2.99 -6.81
N PRO A 98 10.86 -3.95 -7.65
CA PRO A 98 9.87 -3.81 -8.73
C PRO A 98 8.41 -3.74 -8.22
N GLU A 99 7.41 -3.76 -9.12
CA GLU A 99 5.99 -3.72 -8.72
C GLU A 99 5.61 -4.90 -7.81
N GLY A 100 4.70 -4.68 -6.87
CA GLY A 100 4.28 -5.68 -5.89
C GLY A 100 5.18 -5.77 -4.65
N THR A 101 6.13 -4.85 -4.44
CA THR A 101 6.92 -4.82 -3.20
C THR A 101 6.09 -4.38 -1.99
N PHE A 102 6.60 -4.69 -0.80
CA PHE A 102 6.06 -4.15 0.45
C PHE A 102 6.23 -2.62 0.53
N SER A 103 7.28 -2.05 -0.06
CA SER A 103 7.47 -0.60 -0.15
C SER A 103 6.34 0.08 -0.94
N GLN A 104 5.94 -0.51 -2.07
CA GLN A 104 4.77 -0.02 -2.81
C GLN A 104 3.48 -0.13 -1.98
N SER A 105 3.31 -1.25 -1.25
CA SER A 105 2.15 -1.46 -0.39
C SER A 105 2.10 -0.45 0.77
N ALA A 106 3.26 -0.09 1.33
CA ALA A 106 3.40 0.95 2.34
C ALA A 106 3.04 2.34 1.80
N ALA A 107 3.45 2.66 0.58
CA ALA A 107 3.07 3.91 -0.08
C ALA A 107 1.56 4.01 -0.29
N PHE A 108 0.90 2.96 -0.80
CA PHE A 108 -0.56 2.95 -0.91
C PHE A 108 -1.25 3.06 0.45
N LYS A 109 -0.74 2.40 1.48
CA LYS A 109 -1.29 2.50 2.84
C LYS A 109 -1.25 3.93 3.39
N GLN A 110 -0.19 4.67 3.08
CA GLN A 110 0.02 6.03 3.58
C GLN A 110 -0.70 7.08 2.73
N PHE A 111 -0.55 7.03 1.41
CA PHE A 111 -0.99 8.08 0.48
C PHE A 111 -2.32 7.73 -0.23
N GLY A 112 -2.84 6.53 -0.05
CA GLY A 112 -4.02 6.00 -0.75
C GLY A 112 -3.75 5.65 -2.21
N TYR A 113 -4.74 5.06 -2.88
CA TYR A 113 -4.59 4.53 -4.24
C TYR A 113 -4.63 5.58 -5.35
N ALA A 114 -4.98 6.83 -5.05
CA ALA A 114 -4.95 7.91 -6.02
C ALA A 114 -3.53 8.47 -6.27
N ALA A 115 -2.56 8.10 -5.43
CA ALA A 115 -1.16 8.50 -5.59
C ALA A 115 -0.51 7.80 -6.80
N ARG A 116 0.32 8.54 -7.55
CA ARG A 116 1.10 7.98 -8.65
C ARG A 116 2.40 7.42 -8.10
N ILE A 117 2.59 6.11 -8.20
CA ILE A 117 3.83 5.45 -7.79
C ILE A 117 4.85 5.47 -8.94
N GLN A 118 6.09 5.84 -8.62
CA GLN A 118 7.26 5.62 -9.47
C GLN A 118 8.19 4.61 -8.79
N LEU A 119 8.68 3.64 -9.57
CA LEU A 119 9.56 2.60 -9.04
C LEU A 119 11.02 2.95 -9.29
N ALA A 120 11.79 2.96 -8.21
CA ALA A 120 13.23 3.12 -8.23
C ALA A 120 13.92 1.75 -8.10
N PRO A 121 15.06 1.52 -8.77
CA PRO A 121 15.77 0.25 -8.69
C PRO A 121 16.54 0.09 -7.36
N THR A 122 16.90 1.18 -6.69
CA THR A 122 17.60 1.15 -5.39
C THR A 122 16.98 2.15 -4.41
N ILE A 123 17.29 2.01 -3.11
CA ILE A 123 16.87 2.96 -2.09
C ILE A 123 17.49 4.34 -2.37
N SER A 124 18.79 4.41 -2.69
CA SER A 124 19.45 5.68 -3.03
C SER A 124 18.82 6.39 -4.22
N ASP A 125 18.30 5.64 -5.19
CA ASP A 125 17.54 6.22 -6.30
C ASP A 125 16.22 6.85 -5.86
N VAL A 126 15.53 6.30 -4.85
CA VAL A 126 14.34 6.94 -4.26
C VAL A 126 14.72 8.31 -3.70
N PHE A 127 15.80 8.41 -2.93
CA PHE A 127 16.30 9.68 -2.39
C PHE A 127 16.63 10.68 -3.50
N ARG A 128 17.39 10.23 -4.52
CA ARG A 128 17.75 11.05 -5.68
C ARG A 128 16.52 11.62 -6.39
N MET A 129 15.49 10.80 -6.63
CA MET A 129 14.26 11.23 -7.29
C MET A 129 13.49 12.28 -6.49
N VAL A 130 13.60 12.28 -5.16
CA VAL A 130 13.02 13.34 -4.32
C VAL A 130 13.88 14.59 -4.33
N GLU A 131 15.21 14.48 -4.31
CA GLU A 131 16.11 15.64 -4.38
C GLU A 131 16.07 16.35 -5.75
N THR A 132 15.79 15.63 -6.84
CA THR A 132 15.70 16.18 -8.19
C THR A 132 14.30 16.64 -8.59
N ASP A 133 13.35 16.68 -7.64
CA ASP A 133 11.93 17.01 -7.87
C ASP A 133 11.23 16.11 -8.91
N GLU A 134 11.74 14.88 -9.14
CA GLU A 134 11.08 13.86 -9.98
C GLU A 134 9.86 13.23 -9.27
N SER A 135 9.89 13.22 -7.94
CA SER A 135 8.81 12.80 -7.04
C SER A 135 8.73 13.71 -5.83
N GLU A 136 7.53 14.04 -5.34
CA GLU A 136 7.40 14.91 -4.16
C GLU A 136 7.74 14.20 -2.84
N PHE A 137 7.58 12.87 -2.80
CA PHE A 137 7.92 12.06 -1.63
C PHE A 137 8.53 10.73 -2.01
N GLY A 138 9.36 10.19 -1.12
CA GLY A 138 9.92 8.85 -1.19
C GLY A 138 9.46 8.00 -0.02
N VAL A 139 9.10 6.73 -0.28
CA VAL A 139 8.81 5.75 0.78
C VAL A 139 9.87 4.66 0.76
N VAL A 140 10.66 4.62 1.83
CA VAL A 140 11.79 3.71 2.01
C VAL A 140 11.68 2.92 3.31
N PRO A 141 12.10 1.65 3.33
CA PRO A 141 12.11 0.85 4.56
C PRO A 141 13.27 1.31 5.45
N VAL A 142 13.00 1.68 6.70
CA VAL A 142 14.04 2.08 7.67
C VAL A 142 14.42 0.93 8.62
N GLU A 143 13.47 0.08 9.00
CA GLU A 143 13.67 -1.01 9.94
C GLU A 143 12.73 -2.19 9.63
N ASN A 144 13.24 -3.40 9.81
CA ASN A 144 12.47 -4.65 9.77
C ASN A 144 12.61 -5.39 11.10
N SER A 145 11.51 -5.93 11.64
CA SER A 145 11.52 -6.63 12.93
C SER A 145 12.36 -7.91 12.98
N THR A 146 12.82 -8.42 11.82
CA THR A 146 13.65 -9.63 11.72
C THR A 146 15.14 -9.32 11.57
N GLU A 147 15.50 -8.31 10.76
CA GLU A 147 16.90 -8.03 10.38
C GLU A 147 17.41 -6.71 11.00
N GLY A 148 16.53 -5.97 11.68
CA GLY A 148 16.85 -4.65 12.21
C GLY A 148 16.88 -3.59 11.11
N VAL A 149 17.80 -2.66 11.26
CA VAL A 149 17.83 -1.40 10.49
C VAL A 149 18.32 -1.62 9.06
N VAL A 150 17.70 -0.92 8.11
CA VAL A 150 18.11 -0.89 6.71
C VAL A 150 19.18 0.19 6.52
N THR A 151 20.44 -0.24 6.43
CA THR A 151 21.61 0.66 6.37
C THR A 151 21.55 1.62 5.20
N ASP A 152 21.16 1.17 4.01
CA ASP A 152 21.09 2.00 2.79
C ASP A 152 20.18 3.24 2.99
N THR A 153 19.12 3.09 3.78
CA THR A 153 18.21 4.19 4.11
C THR A 153 18.86 5.18 5.05
N LEU A 154 19.58 4.71 6.07
CA LEU A 154 20.31 5.57 7.00
C LEU A 154 21.44 6.32 6.31
N ASP A 155 22.22 5.63 5.48
CA ASP A 155 23.32 6.23 4.73
C ASP A 155 22.79 7.32 3.79
N SER A 156 21.71 7.02 3.05
CA SER A 156 21.08 8.02 2.17
C SER A 156 20.50 9.22 2.94
N LEU A 157 19.98 9.03 4.16
CA LEU A 157 19.52 10.14 5.01
C LEU A 157 20.67 11.03 5.49
N MET A 158 21.87 10.49 5.69
CA MET A 158 23.04 11.26 6.08
C MET A 158 23.66 12.05 4.93
N GLU A 159 23.51 11.56 3.70
CA GLU A 159 24.09 12.16 2.49
C GLU A 159 23.21 13.24 1.84
N THR A 160 21.92 13.30 2.20
CA THR A 160 20.94 14.20 1.58
C THR A 160 20.45 15.28 2.55
N SER A 161 19.82 16.32 2.01
CA SER A 161 19.17 17.37 2.81
C SER A 161 17.69 17.09 3.12
N LEU A 162 17.20 15.91 2.71
CA LEU A 162 15.82 15.50 2.86
C LEU A 162 15.44 15.31 4.33
N ARG A 163 14.14 15.42 4.60
CA ARG A 163 13.59 15.29 5.96
C ARG A 163 12.50 14.22 6.01
N ILE A 164 12.51 13.46 7.09
CA ILE A 164 11.43 12.53 7.40
C ILE A 164 10.18 13.34 7.76
N CYS A 165 9.09 13.12 7.03
CA CYS A 165 7.82 13.83 7.22
C CYS A 165 6.67 12.91 7.69
N GLY A 166 6.95 11.63 7.90
CA GLY A 166 5.99 10.65 8.39
C GLY A 166 6.60 9.26 8.49
N GLU A 167 5.85 8.35 9.13
CA GLU A 167 6.20 6.95 9.27
C GLU A 167 4.99 6.07 8.96
N VAL A 168 5.25 4.86 8.46
CA VAL A 168 4.20 3.87 8.18
C VAL A 168 4.67 2.49 8.63
N GLU A 169 3.96 1.93 9.60
CA GLU A 169 4.17 0.55 10.02
C GLU A 169 3.37 -0.40 9.11
N LEU A 170 4.02 -1.38 8.50
CA LEU A 170 3.36 -2.38 7.66
C LEU A 170 3.59 -3.77 8.24
N ARG A 171 2.51 -4.46 8.63
CA ARG A 171 2.59 -5.87 9.01
C ARG A 171 2.83 -6.71 7.76
N ILE A 172 3.94 -7.44 7.76
CA ILE A 172 4.34 -8.30 6.66
C ILE A 172 3.60 -9.63 6.76
N HIS A 173 2.83 -9.93 5.71
CA HIS A 173 2.22 -11.22 5.48
C HIS A 173 2.75 -11.77 4.16
N HIS A 174 3.42 -12.92 4.25
CA HIS A 174 3.90 -13.65 3.09
C HIS A 174 2.81 -14.58 2.57
N GLN A 175 2.56 -14.54 1.27
CA GLN A 175 1.57 -15.36 0.59
C GLN A 175 2.29 -16.31 -0.37
N LEU A 176 1.92 -17.59 -0.33
CA LEU A 176 2.30 -18.53 -1.38
C LEU A 176 1.35 -18.33 -2.57
N MET A 177 1.89 -18.15 -3.77
CA MET A 177 1.08 -17.90 -4.97
C MET A 177 1.63 -18.60 -6.21
N SER A 178 0.76 -19.01 -7.12
CA SER A 178 1.10 -19.67 -8.38
C SER A 178 0.00 -19.46 -9.42
N LEU A 179 0.29 -19.81 -10.69
CA LEU A 179 -0.74 -20.00 -11.72
C LEU A 179 -1.45 -21.35 -11.58
N ALA A 180 -0.81 -22.33 -10.96
CA ALA A 180 -1.44 -23.62 -10.71
C ALA A 180 -2.58 -23.49 -9.68
N PRO A 181 -3.69 -24.23 -9.86
CA PRO A 181 -4.81 -24.18 -8.92
C PRO A 181 -4.57 -24.98 -7.63
N ASP A 182 -3.54 -25.83 -7.58
CA ASP A 182 -3.23 -26.67 -6.43
C ASP A 182 -1.71 -26.68 -6.15
N ARG A 183 -1.39 -26.71 -4.86
CA ARG A 183 -0.03 -26.77 -4.30
C ARG A 183 0.73 -28.01 -4.74
N GLN A 184 0.05 -29.12 -5.05
CA GLN A 184 0.70 -30.36 -5.48
C GLN A 184 1.38 -30.25 -6.85
N ALA A 185 0.96 -29.29 -7.69
CA ALA A 185 1.57 -29.07 -9.01
C ALA A 185 2.86 -28.23 -8.93
N VAL A 186 3.14 -27.62 -7.78
CA VAL A 186 4.32 -26.77 -7.56
C VAL A 186 5.56 -27.65 -7.42
N LYS A 187 6.52 -27.46 -8.32
CA LYS A 187 7.81 -28.16 -8.30
C LYS A 187 8.91 -27.33 -7.65
N GLU A 188 8.80 -26.01 -7.74
CA GLU A 188 9.82 -25.09 -7.26
C GLU A 188 9.18 -23.84 -6.65
N VAL A 189 9.72 -23.40 -5.50
CA VAL A 189 9.30 -22.21 -4.75
C VAL A 189 10.39 -21.16 -4.84
N LEU A 190 10.03 -19.99 -5.34
CA LEU A 190 10.87 -18.81 -5.49
C LEU A 190 10.56 -17.79 -4.40
N ALA A 191 11.58 -17.23 -3.77
CA ALA A 191 11.45 -16.07 -2.88
C ALA A 191 12.80 -15.38 -2.72
N HIS A 192 12.82 -14.17 -2.16
CA HIS A 192 14.06 -13.61 -1.64
C HIS A 192 14.63 -14.50 -0.52
N SER A 193 15.95 -14.55 -0.39
CA SER A 193 16.64 -15.40 0.61
C SER A 193 16.13 -15.18 2.04
N GLN A 194 15.86 -13.92 2.39
CA GLN A 194 15.31 -13.53 3.69
C GLN A 194 13.90 -14.08 3.92
N THR A 195 13.01 -13.90 2.94
CA THR A 195 11.64 -14.43 3.02
C THR A 195 11.64 -15.95 3.06
N MET A 196 12.59 -16.57 2.37
CA MET A 196 12.79 -18.02 2.43
C MET A 196 13.15 -18.50 3.83
N ALA A 197 14.05 -17.81 4.51
CA ALA A 197 14.41 -18.13 5.89
C ALA A 197 13.22 -17.97 6.84
N GLN A 198 12.43 -16.91 6.68
CA GLN A 198 11.23 -16.64 7.50
C GLN A 198 10.13 -17.69 7.28
N CYS A 199 9.98 -18.20 6.06
CA CYS A 199 8.93 -19.17 5.71
C CYS A 199 9.38 -20.63 5.77
N ARG A 200 10.64 -20.90 6.15
CA ARG A 200 11.27 -22.23 6.02
C ARG A 200 10.45 -23.34 6.68
N HIS A 201 10.04 -23.12 7.92
CA HIS A 201 9.26 -24.12 8.67
C HIS A 201 7.92 -24.45 7.98
N TRP A 202 7.28 -23.45 7.37
CA TRP A 202 6.03 -23.67 6.65
C TRP A 202 6.27 -24.48 5.37
N ILE A 203 7.31 -24.13 4.60
CA ILE A 203 7.67 -24.81 3.36
C ILE A 203 8.00 -26.28 3.63
N ASP A 204 8.83 -26.58 4.63
CA ASP A 204 9.24 -27.95 4.95
C ASP A 204 8.04 -28.84 5.33
N ASN A 205 7.01 -28.28 5.96
CA ASN A 205 5.82 -29.02 6.39
C ASN A 205 4.77 -29.20 5.28
N HIS A 206 4.65 -28.26 4.34
CA HIS A 206 3.56 -28.24 3.35
C HIS A 206 4.02 -28.57 1.92
N LEU A 207 5.29 -28.31 1.60
CA LEU A 207 5.89 -28.51 0.28
C LEU A 207 7.26 -29.22 0.40
N PRO A 208 7.35 -30.39 1.09
CA PRO A 208 8.64 -31.04 1.35
C PRO A 208 9.37 -31.52 0.09
N GLN A 209 8.66 -31.65 -1.04
CA GLN A 209 9.22 -32.10 -2.32
C GLN A 209 9.57 -30.94 -3.26
N ALA A 210 9.21 -29.70 -2.92
CA ALA A 210 9.48 -28.56 -3.78
C ALA A 210 10.95 -28.14 -3.67
N ILE A 211 11.57 -27.84 -4.80
CA ILE A 211 12.88 -27.20 -4.84
C ILE A 211 12.72 -25.75 -4.37
N VAL A 212 13.68 -25.24 -3.62
CA VAL A 212 13.60 -23.90 -3.04
C VAL A 212 14.74 -23.05 -3.60
N THR A 213 14.40 -22.00 -4.34
CA THR A 213 15.39 -21.17 -5.04
C THR A 213 15.27 -19.71 -4.63
N ALA A 214 16.40 -19.14 -4.20
CA ALA A 214 16.49 -17.73 -3.84
C ALA A 214 16.61 -16.86 -5.10
N VAL A 215 15.85 -15.77 -5.15
CA VAL A 215 15.90 -14.76 -6.21
C VAL A 215 16.17 -13.36 -5.63
N SER A 216 16.36 -12.36 -6.49
CA SER A 216 16.73 -11.00 -6.08
C SER A 216 15.65 -10.25 -5.29
N SER A 217 14.37 -10.58 -5.47
CA SER A 217 13.27 -10.01 -4.68
C SER A 217 12.03 -10.90 -4.72
N ASN A 218 11.10 -10.71 -3.77
CA ASN A 218 9.82 -11.42 -3.78
C ASN A 218 8.93 -11.03 -4.97
N ALA A 219 8.99 -9.77 -5.40
CA ALA A 219 8.29 -9.33 -6.60
C ALA A 219 8.86 -9.99 -7.87
N GLU A 220 10.19 -10.16 -7.95
CA GLU A 220 10.82 -10.94 -9.02
C GLU A 220 10.39 -12.42 -8.97
N ALA A 221 10.23 -13.00 -7.78
CA ALA A 221 9.68 -14.35 -7.63
C ALA A 221 8.29 -14.45 -8.23
N ALA A 222 7.39 -13.52 -7.90
CA ALA A 222 6.03 -13.46 -8.43
C ALA A 222 6.03 -13.27 -9.96
N ARG A 223 6.84 -12.35 -10.48
CA ARG A 223 6.99 -12.15 -11.93
C ARG A 223 7.40 -13.43 -12.67
N ARG A 224 8.30 -14.24 -12.10
CA ARG A 224 8.72 -15.53 -12.68
C ARG A 224 7.63 -16.60 -12.57
N ALA A 225 6.95 -16.68 -11.43
CA ALA A 225 5.84 -17.62 -11.25
C ALA A 225 4.66 -17.33 -12.19
N ALA A 226 4.50 -16.07 -12.62
CA ALA A 226 3.51 -15.71 -13.63
C ALA A 226 3.87 -16.16 -15.06
N ALA A 227 5.09 -16.63 -15.30
CA ALA A 227 5.51 -17.16 -16.59
C ALA A 227 5.47 -18.70 -16.66
N ASP A 228 5.40 -19.40 -15.51
CA ASP A 228 5.46 -20.85 -15.44
C ASP A 228 4.61 -21.40 -14.28
N ALA A 229 3.59 -22.20 -14.62
CA ALA A 229 2.67 -22.79 -13.65
C ALA A 229 3.29 -23.87 -12.75
N SER A 230 4.50 -24.35 -13.05
CA SER A 230 5.23 -25.26 -12.16
C SER A 230 5.95 -24.54 -11.02
N LEU A 231 6.03 -23.21 -11.09
CA LEU A 231 6.65 -22.37 -10.09
C LEU A 231 5.61 -21.79 -9.14
N ALA A 232 5.97 -21.66 -7.87
CA ALA A 232 5.28 -20.82 -6.91
C ALA A 232 6.21 -19.72 -6.43
N ALA A 233 5.64 -18.59 -6.05
CA ALA A 233 6.33 -17.49 -5.43
C ALA A 233 5.86 -17.30 -3.99
N ILE A 234 6.75 -16.84 -3.12
CA ILE A 234 6.37 -16.27 -1.83
C ILE A 234 6.56 -14.76 -1.93
N ALA A 235 5.44 -14.02 -1.87
CA ALA A 235 5.45 -12.57 -2.01
C ALA A 235 4.30 -11.90 -1.24
N SER A 236 4.19 -10.58 -1.39
CA SER A 236 3.09 -9.80 -0.83
C SER A 236 1.75 -10.16 -1.50
N GLU A 237 0.64 -9.93 -0.81
CA GLU A 237 -0.69 -10.08 -1.41
C GLU A 237 -0.88 -9.21 -2.66
N SER A 238 -0.31 -8.00 -2.67
CA SER A 238 -0.39 -7.08 -3.81
C SER A 238 0.28 -7.64 -5.05
N ALA A 239 1.39 -8.38 -4.91
CA ALA A 239 2.06 -9.04 -6.03
C ALA A 239 1.16 -10.06 -6.75
N ALA A 240 0.26 -10.75 -6.03
CA ALA A 240 -0.66 -11.68 -6.66
C ALA A 240 -1.61 -10.95 -7.64
N GLY A 241 -2.15 -9.80 -7.23
CA GLY A 241 -2.97 -8.95 -8.10
C GLY A 241 -2.20 -8.37 -9.28
N THR A 242 -0.99 -7.85 -9.03
CA THR A 242 -0.12 -7.26 -10.07
C THR A 242 0.25 -8.27 -11.16
N TYR A 243 0.58 -9.50 -10.78
CA TYR A 243 1.08 -10.52 -11.70
C TYR A 243 0.03 -11.56 -12.11
N GLY A 244 -1.23 -11.39 -11.70
CA GLY A 244 -2.32 -12.30 -12.07
C GLY A 244 -2.20 -13.71 -11.49
N LEU A 245 -1.61 -13.84 -10.30
CA LEU A 245 -1.40 -15.12 -9.63
C LEU A 245 -2.53 -15.42 -8.63
N GLN A 246 -2.74 -16.71 -8.37
CA GLN A 246 -3.67 -17.17 -7.33
C GLN A 246 -2.91 -17.43 -6.04
N ILE A 247 -3.46 -16.97 -4.92
CA ILE A 247 -2.94 -17.29 -3.58
C ILE A 247 -3.42 -18.69 -3.21
N LEU A 248 -2.48 -19.55 -2.77
CA LEU A 248 -2.69 -20.98 -2.52
C LEU A 248 -2.94 -21.33 -1.08
#